data_AF-A0A5A7MUD1-F1
#
_entry.id   AF-A0A5A7MUD1-F1
#
_cell.length_a   1.000
_cell.length_b   1.000
_cell.length_c   1.000
_cell.angle_alpha   90.00
_cell.angle_beta   90.00
_cell.angle_gamma   90.00
#
_symmetry.space_group_name_H-M   'P 1'
#
loop_
_entity.id
_entity.type
_entity.pdbx_description
1 polymer ?
#
loop_
_entity_poly.entity_id
_entity_poly.type
_entity_poly.pdbx_seq_one_letter_code
_entity_poly.pdbx_strand_id
1 'polypeptide(L)'
;MKLPSDHVEQADAKKVYEAERIDIATPAARVRHVMQSAFNSRRLVVFSGGAKKGENSVFDDARAIRDGGGNGSIIGRNTFQRPRKDALDMLSNIMDIYKGKA
;
A
#
# COMPACT_ATOMS: atom_id res chain seq x y z
N MET A 1 -4.84 -6.91 -0.59
CA MET A 1 -5.55 -5.94 -1.46
C MET A 1 -4.54 -5.11 -2.24
N LYS A 2 -4.80 -4.68 -3.48
CA LYS A 2 -3.89 -3.73 -4.18
C LYS A 2 -4.00 -2.34 -3.56
N LEU A 3 -2.93 -1.53 -3.59
CA LEU A 3 -3.03 -0.14 -3.17
C LEU A 3 -4.09 0.59 -4.03
N PRO A 4 -5.10 1.21 -3.41
CA PRO A 4 -6.11 1.98 -4.13
C PRO A 4 -5.50 3.25 -4.75
N SER A 5 -6.02 3.67 -5.89
CA SER A 5 -5.84 5.03 -6.40
C SER A 5 -6.85 5.99 -5.75
N ASP A 6 -6.74 7.27 -6.06
CA ASP A 6 -7.70 8.31 -5.71
C ASP A 6 -8.99 8.28 -6.54
N HIS A 7 -9.08 7.38 -7.52
CA HIS A 7 -10.27 7.23 -8.35
C HIS A 7 -11.37 6.45 -7.62
N VAL A 8 -12.53 7.09 -7.45
CA VAL A 8 -13.76 6.45 -6.94
C VAL A 8 -14.68 6.14 -8.12
N GLU A 9 -14.80 4.86 -8.45
CA GLU A 9 -15.55 4.38 -9.62
C GLU A 9 -17.07 4.53 -9.46
N GLN A 10 -17.60 4.22 -8.27
CA GLN A 10 -19.04 4.25 -8.03
C GLN A 10 -19.54 5.67 -7.75
N ALA A 11 -20.40 6.21 -8.62
CA ALA A 11 -20.89 7.58 -8.53
C ALA A 11 -21.56 7.91 -7.19
N ASP A 12 -22.34 6.99 -6.61
CA ASP A 12 -22.97 7.22 -5.31
C ASP A 12 -21.96 7.22 -4.16
N ALA A 13 -20.92 6.40 -4.23
CA ALA A 13 -19.83 6.43 -3.25
C ALA A 13 -19.07 7.76 -3.33
N LYS A 14 -18.83 8.27 -4.54
CA LYS A 14 -18.15 9.56 -4.75
C LYS A 14 -18.87 10.70 -4.02
N LYS A 15 -20.21 10.75 -4.11
CA LYS A 15 -21.03 11.75 -3.37
C LYS A 15 -20.78 11.70 -1.87
N VAL A 16 -20.69 10.50 -1.29
CA VAL A 16 -20.42 10.31 0.15
C VAL A 16 -19.00 10.73 0.50
N TYR A 17 -18.00 10.36 -0.31
CA TYR A 17 -16.60 10.74 -0.08
C TYR A 17 -16.43 12.26 -0.08
N GLU A 18 -17.14 12.97 -0.96
CA GLU A 18 -17.14 14.43 -1.03
C GLU A 18 -17.89 15.05 0.17
N ALA A 19 -19.09 14.57 0.50
CA ALA A 19 -19.91 15.10 1.59
C ALA A 19 -19.23 14.95 2.96
N GLU A 20 -18.66 13.76 3.22
CA GLU A 20 -18.00 13.43 4.49
C GLU A 20 -16.52 13.83 4.51
N ARG A 21 -16.01 14.41 3.40
CA ARG A 21 -14.62 14.85 3.24
C ARG A 21 -13.61 13.75 3.58
N ILE A 22 -13.86 12.54 3.08
CA ILE A 22 -12.97 11.40 3.28
C ILE A 22 -11.64 11.69 2.59
N ASP A 23 -10.55 11.74 3.36
CA ASP A 23 -9.22 12.00 2.83
C ASP A 23 -8.69 10.79 2.03
N ILE A 24 -8.57 11.00 0.72
CA ILE A 24 -7.96 10.05 -0.22
C ILE A 24 -6.80 10.66 -1.02
N ALA A 25 -6.35 11.85 -0.64
CA ALA A 25 -5.41 12.65 -1.41
C ALA A 25 -4.04 11.96 -1.54
N THR A 26 -3.58 11.33 -0.45
CA THR A 26 -2.30 10.62 -0.42
C THR A 26 -2.48 9.10 -0.39
N PRO A 27 -1.51 8.32 -0.92
CA PRO A 27 -1.52 6.87 -0.78
C PRO A 27 -1.66 6.41 0.68
N ALA A 28 -0.99 7.08 1.62
CA ALA A 28 -1.09 6.78 3.05
C ALA A 28 -2.49 7.08 3.61
N ALA A 29 -3.14 8.18 3.22
CA ALA A 29 -4.51 8.48 3.61
C ALA A 29 -5.49 7.39 3.14
N ARG A 30 -5.31 6.91 1.91
CA ARG A 30 -6.13 5.81 1.38
C ARG A 30 -5.89 4.49 2.11
N VAL A 31 -4.65 4.17 2.46
CA VAL A 31 -4.35 3.01 3.32
C VAL A 31 -5.04 3.17 4.68
N ARG A 32 -4.96 4.36 5.29
CA ARG A 32 -5.63 4.64 6.56
C ARG A 32 -7.14 4.43 6.48
N HIS A 33 -7.77 4.87 5.38
CA HIS A 33 -9.19 4.64 5.15
C HIS A 33 -9.52 3.14 4.99
N VAL A 34 -8.68 2.38 4.27
CA VAL A 34 -8.82 0.91 4.19
C VAL A 34 -8.75 0.27 5.58
N MET A 35 -7.80 0.69 6.41
CA MET A 35 -7.64 0.16 7.77
C MET A 35 -8.83 0.53 8.67
N GLN A 36 -9.38 1.74 8.53
CA GLN A 36 -10.64 2.13 9.16
C GLN A 36 -11.78 1.17 8.74
N SER A 37 -11.93 0.88 7.44
CA SER A 37 -12.92 -0.07 6.92
C SER A 37 -12.65 -1.53 7.36
N ALA A 38 -11.41 -1.87 7.71
CA ALA A 38 -11.01 -3.16 8.24
C ALA A 38 -11.34 -3.33 9.73
N PHE A 39 -12.57 -2.95 10.11
CA PHE A 39 -13.07 -2.92 11.50
C PHE A 39 -12.15 -2.12 12.43
N ASN A 40 -11.76 -0.92 11.99
CA ASN A 40 -10.84 -0.04 12.71
C ASN A 40 -9.54 -0.77 13.11
N SER A 41 -8.86 -1.33 12.10
CA SER A 41 -7.59 -2.07 12.21
C SER A 41 -7.65 -3.38 13.01
N ARG A 42 -8.84 -3.89 13.35
CA ARG A 42 -8.98 -5.20 14.03
C ARG A 42 -8.79 -6.37 13.09
N ARG A 43 -8.88 -6.16 11.77
CA ARG A 43 -8.58 -7.19 10.77
C ARG A 43 -7.26 -6.87 10.06
N LEU A 44 -6.40 -7.89 9.96
CA LEU A 44 -5.14 -7.80 9.22
C LEU A 44 -5.41 -7.55 7.73
N VAL A 45 -4.69 -6.57 7.18
CA VAL A 45 -4.66 -6.24 5.76
C VAL A 45 -3.21 -6.23 5.29
N VAL A 46 -2.88 -7.16 4.40
CA VAL A 46 -1.62 -7.15 3.65
C VAL A 46 -1.87 -6.68 2.21
N PHE A 47 -0.98 -5.82 1.74
CA PHE A 47 -1.14 -5.12 0.46
C PHE A 47 -0.30 -5.79 -0.62
N SER A 48 -0.90 -6.06 -1.78
CA SER A 48 -0.18 -6.65 -2.90
C SER A 48 0.34 -5.57 -3.85
N GLY A 49 1.55 -5.78 -4.36
CA GLY A 49 2.09 -4.99 -5.46
C GLY A 49 1.31 -5.20 -6.76
N GLY A 50 1.23 -4.16 -7.58
CA GLY A 50 0.66 -4.21 -8.94
C GLY A 50 1.49 -5.03 -9.93
N ALA A 51 1.19 -4.91 -11.23
CA ALA A 51 2.03 -5.47 -12.30
C ALA A 51 3.46 -4.90 -12.21
N LYS A 52 4.41 -5.53 -12.92
CA LYS A 52 5.87 -5.27 -12.83
C LYS A 52 6.14 -3.76 -12.79
N LYS A 53 6.47 -3.29 -11.58
CA LYS A 53 6.68 -1.90 -11.21
C LYS A 53 8.19 -1.68 -11.05
N GLY A 54 8.70 -0.51 -11.39
CA GLY A 54 10.09 -0.14 -11.07
C GLY A 54 10.33 -0.22 -9.55
N GLU A 55 11.55 -0.53 -9.12
CA GLU A 55 11.86 -0.78 -7.69
C GLU A 55 11.43 0.38 -6.78
N ASN A 56 11.68 1.62 -7.20
CA ASN A 56 11.30 2.84 -6.46
C ASN A 56 9.81 2.86 -6.11
N SER A 57 8.94 2.45 -7.05
CA SER A 57 7.50 2.46 -6.80
C SER A 57 7.04 1.40 -5.80
N VAL A 58 7.81 0.32 -5.58
CA VAL A 58 7.51 -0.65 -4.52
C VAL A 58 7.90 -0.10 -3.15
N PHE A 59 9.00 0.64 -3.09
CA PHE A 59 9.42 1.31 -1.85
C PHE A 59 8.45 2.43 -1.47
N ASP A 60 7.94 3.19 -2.44
CA ASP A 60 6.89 4.18 -2.21
C ASP A 60 5.59 3.55 -1.72
N ASP A 61 5.16 2.43 -2.34
CA ASP A 61 4.01 1.66 -1.88
C ASP A 61 4.25 1.17 -0.42
N ALA A 62 5.44 0.67 -0.09
CA ALA A 62 5.78 0.22 1.26
C ALA A 62 5.73 1.35 2.30
N ARG A 63 6.26 2.53 1.96
CA ARG A 63 6.19 3.73 2.82
C ARG A 63 4.75 4.17 3.03
N ALA A 64 3.94 4.22 1.97
CA ALA A 64 2.52 4.54 2.07
C ALA A 64 1.75 3.56 2.97
N ILE A 65 2.04 2.25 2.85
CA ILE A 65 1.43 1.22 3.70
C ILE A 65 1.77 1.46 5.16
N ARG A 66 3.06 1.66 5.47
CA ARG A 66 3.54 1.93 6.83
C ARG A 66 2.89 3.18 7.40
N ASP A 67 2.99 4.29 6.69
CA ASP A 67 2.55 5.61 7.16
C ASP A 67 1.01 5.72 7.24
N GLY A 68 0.30 4.89 6.48
CA GLY A 68 -1.15 4.70 6.56
C GLY A 68 -1.61 3.71 7.64
N GLY A 69 -0.71 3.02 8.33
CA GLY A 69 -1.03 2.05 9.39
C GLY A 69 -1.42 0.65 8.89
N GLY A 70 -1.08 0.31 7.65
CA GLY A 70 -1.30 -1.03 7.09
C GLY A 70 -0.33 -2.09 7.64
N ASN A 71 -0.69 -3.37 7.54
CA ASN A 71 0.05 -4.45 8.20
C ASN A 71 1.22 -5.03 7.39
N GLY A 72 1.49 -4.50 6.20
CA GLY A 72 2.65 -4.87 5.38
C GLY A 72 2.30 -5.24 3.94
N SER A 73 3.29 -5.80 3.24
CA SER A 73 3.20 -6.18 1.84
C SER A 73 3.16 -7.70 1.65
N ILE A 74 2.45 -8.16 0.62
CA ILE A 74 2.55 -9.49 0.04
C ILE A 74 3.08 -9.36 -1.40
N ILE A 75 4.24 -9.96 -1.66
CA ILE A 75 4.98 -9.78 -2.91
C ILE A 75 5.48 -11.12 -3.46
N GLY A 76 5.29 -11.32 -4.77
CA GLY A 76 5.65 -12.56 -5.46
C GLY A 76 6.46 -12.29 -6.72
N ARG A 77 5.77 -12.14 -7.87
CA ARG A 77 6.39 -11.96 -9.20
C ARG A 77 7.49 -10.89 -9.24
N ASN A 78 7.27 -9.75 -8.57
CA ASN A 78 8.23 -8.65 -8.59
C ASN A 78 9.52 -8.94 -7.81
N THR A 79 9.54 -9.95 -6.95
CA THR A 79 10.74 -10.42 -6.25
C THR A 79 11.38 -11.59 -7.00
N PHE A 80 10.59 -12.63 -7.31
CA PHE A 80 11.13 -13.90 -7.82
C PHE A 80 11.48 -13.90 -9.31
N GLN A 81 11.16 -12.84 -10.06
CA GLN A 81 11.59 -12.67 -11.46
C GLN A 81 12.84 -11.78 -11.62
N ARG A 82 13.47 -11.37 -10.52
CA ARG A 82 14.71 -10.59 -10.51
C ARG A 82 15.91 -11.51 -10.32
N PRO A 83 17.12 -11.08 -10.70
CA PRO A 83 18.35 -11.71 -10.25
C PRO A 83 18.36 -11.87 -8.73
N ARG A 84 18.93 -12.97 -8.23
CA ARG A 84 18.89 -13.31 -6.79
C ARG A 84 19.42 -12.18 -5.90
N LYS A 85 20.50 -11.51 -6.31
CA LYS A 85 21.07 -10.39 -5.56
C LYS A 85 20.07 -9.24 -5.44
N ASP A 86 19.55 -8.77 -6.56
CA ASP A 86 18.59 -7.67 -6.61
C ASP A 86 17.31 -7.99 -5.82
N ALA A 87 16.84 -9.24 -5.89
CA ALA A 87 15.69 -9.70 -5.11
C ALA A 87 15.93 -9.61 -3.60
N LEU A 88 17.11 -10.03 -3.12
CA LEU A 88 17.48 -9.95 -1.71
C LEU A 88 17.66 -8.51 -1.23
N ASP A 89 18.33 -7.69 -2.03
CA ASP A 89 18.53 -6.26 -1.72
C ASP A 89 17.18 -5.54 -1.62
N MET A 90 16.28 -5.80 -2.58
CA MET A 90 14.92 -5.27 -2.58
C MET A 90 14.13 -5.69 -1.33
N LEU A 91 14.18 -6.98 -0.95
CA LEU A 91 13.51 -7.46 0.26
C LEU A 91 14.09 -6.83 1.52
N SER A 92 15.41 -6.66 1.59
CA SER A 92 16.09 -5.99 2.72
C SER A 92 15.57 -4.56 2.88
N ASN A 93 15.55 -3.79 1.78
CA ASN A 93 15.06 -2.41 1.80
C ASN A 93 13.60 -2.31 2.23
N ILE A 94 12.73 -3.21 1.76
CA ILE A 94 11.32 -3.25 2.19
C ILE A 94 11.21 -3.51 3.69
N MET A 95 12.00 -4.45 4.22
CA MET A 95 12.03 -4.73 5.67
C MET A 95 12.50 -3.52 6.47
N ASP A 96 13.51 -2.78 5.99
CA ASP A 96 14.01 -1.58 6.66
C ASP A 96 12.99 -0.44 6.65
N ILE A 97 12.26 -0.25 5.55
CA ILE A 97 11.13 0.68 5.48
C ILE A 97 10.11 0.34 6.58
N TYR A 98 9.65 -0.92 6.67
CA TYR A 98 8.66 -1.32 7.66
C TYR A 98 9.17 -1.26 9.11
N LYS A 99 10.50 -1.37 9.32
CA LYS A 99 11.13 -1.16 10.63
C LYS A 99 11.37 0.32 10.97
N GLY A 100 11.03 1.25 10.07
CA GLY A 100 11.25 2.69 10.26
C GLY A 100 12.73 3.10 10.14
N LYS A 101 13.53 2.31 9.42
CA LYS A 101 14.98 2.55 9.24
C LYS A 101 15.34 3.18 7.90
N ALA A 102 14.34 3.43 7.05
CA ALA A 102 14.45 3.99 5.70
C ALA A 102 13.22 4.83 5.33
#